data_AF-A0A1P8FPX4-F1
#
_entry.id   AF-A0A1P8FPX4-F1
#
_cell.length_a   1.000
_cell.length_b   1.000
_cell.length_c   1.000
_cell.angle_alpha   90.00
_cell.angle_beta   90.00
_cell.angle_gamma   90.00
#
_symmetry.space_group_name_H-M   'P 1'
#
loop_
_entity.id
_entity.type
_entity.pdbx_description
1 polymer ?
#
loop_
_entity_poly.entity_id
_entity_poly.type
_entity_poly.pdbx_seq_one_letter_code
_entity_poly.pdbx_strand_id
1 'polypeptide(L)'
;MSKLSVLVPAAVIVGSALFYADLASSQAFTSSRARDPGPRGGPLGAGGPLPGLTVKELAFFNAGKDDFEEAEAVPDGLGPTMNLDGCGGCHSQPATGGTSPAVNPQVAFAKALGARNTVPSFIKVDGPIREARFVRNPDGSPDGGVHALFTIAGRSDAPGCVLPQEDFASQVSRNNVVFRIPTPVFGAGLVEQIPDATIVANLAADQSIKQPLGIRGRANFQAPSGQTNNNGNDGTVARFGWKAQNKSLLLFAGEAYNVEMGITNEIFQTERNETKACHFTTVPNDALNTEALTPLDAVQAIEKFAVFQRFLAAPTPSTNAPGGSDSISRGKGTFSDIGCALCHTPSMKTGNSTVAALRYKTANLYSDLVVHDMGPGLADGVSQGQATGREFRTAPLWGLGQRLFFLHDGRTDDLLEAINAHASGSSQRGDASEANEVVKTFNNLSERQKQDVLNFLRSL
;
A
#
# COMPACT_ATOMS: atom_id res chain seq x y z
N MET A 1 105.78 -48.98 -12.65
CA MET A 1 104.96 -50.16 -13.03
C MET A 1 103.66 -49.65 -13.66
N SER A 2 103.39 -50.07 -14.91
CA SER A 2 102.11 -50.11 -15.68
C SER A 2 101.08 -48.97 -15.51
N LYS A 3 100.94 -48.04 -16.47
CA LYS A 3 100.09 -48.04 -17.70
C LYS A 3 98.57 -47.77 -17.49
N LEU A 4 98.11 -46.79 -18.28
CA LEU A 4 96.93 -46.75 -19.16
C LEU A 4 95.76 -45.78 -18.87
N SER A 5 95.37 -45.14 -19.97
CA SER A 5 94.45 -44.05 -20.26
C SER A 5 92.95 -44.43 -20.30
N VAL A 6 92.04 -43.43 -20.38
CA VAL A 6 91.01 -43.22 -21.46
C VAL A 6 89.76 -42.40 -20.99
N LEU A 7 89.47 -41.34 -21.78
CA LEU A 7 88.23 -40.60 -22.19
C LEU A 7 86.91 -40.47 -21.36
N VAL A 8 86.48 -39.20 -21.11
CA VAL A 8 85.31 -38.38 -21.64
C VAL A 8 83.95 -39.11 -21.89
N PRO A 9 82.73 -38.60 -21.52
CA PRO A 9 82.19 -37.27 -21.90
C PRO A 9 81.25 -36.50 -20.94
N ALA A 10 81.04 -35.23 -21.33
CA ALA A 10 80.04 -34.30 -20.83
C ALA A 10 78.61 -34.67 -21.27
N ALA A 11 77.63 -34.44 -20.38
CA ALA A 11 76.21 -34.46 -20.71
C ALA A 11 75.58 -33.13 -20.28
N VAL A 12 75.04 -32.42 -21.27
CA VAL A 12 74.19 -31.24 -21.15
C VAL A 12 72.80 -31.69 -20.72
N ILE A 13 72.26 -31.13 -19.64
CA ILE A 13 70.84 -31.24 -19.30
C ILE A 13 70.23 -29.83 -19.35
N VAL A 14 69.45 -29.60 -20.41
CA VAL A 14 68.45 -28.53 -20.51
C VAL A 14 67.16 -29.09 -19.91
N GLY A 15 66.52 -28.35 -19.01
CA GLY A 15 65.27 -28.82 -18.40
C GLY A 15 64.56 -27.80 -17.51
N SER A 16 63.82 -26.89 -18.17
CA SER A 16 62.49 -26.41 -17.79
C SER A 16 62.30 -25.66 -16.47
N ALA A 17 62.27 -24.32 -16.56
CA ALA A 17 61.67 -23.45 -15.55
C ALA A 17 60.14 -23.66 -15.54
N LEU A 18 59.61 -24.17 -14.42
CA LEU A 18 58.18 -24.25 -14.16
C LEU A 18 57.67 -22.86 -13.76
N PHE A 19 56.94 -22.22 -14.67
CA PHE A 19 56.08 -21.08 -14.34
C PHE A 19 54.87 -21.60 -13.56
N TYR A 20 54.79 -21.24 -12.27
CA TYR A 20 53.53 -21.30 -11.53
C TYR A 20 52.60 -20.21 -12.07
N ALA A 21 51.69 -20.59 -12.96
CA ALA A 21 50.53 -19.78 -13.26
C ALA A 21 49.55 -19.94 -12.08
N ASP A 22 49.35 -18.87 -11.31
CA ASP A 22 48.21 -18.76 -10.42
C ASP A 22 46.94 -18.86 -11.27
N LEU A 23 46.35 -20.06 -11.30
CA LEU A 23 44.98 -20.26 -11.74
C LEU A 23 44.08 -19.64 -10.67
N ALA A 24 43.91 -18.31 -10.77
CA ALA A 24 42.74 -17.65 -10.23
C ALA A 24 41.53 -18.41 -10.78
N SER A 25 40.86 -19.16 -9.89
CA SER A 25 39.57 -19.76 -10.19
C SER A 25 38.61 -18.64 -10.50
N SER A 26 38.45 -18.34 -11.78
CA SER A 26 37.30 -17.64 -12.32
C SER A 26 36.09 -18.52 -12.03
N GLN A 27 35.53 -18.35 -10.82
CA GLN A 27 34.12 -18.67 -10.61
C GLN A 27 33.38 -17.87 -11.68
N ALA A 28 32.97 -18.57 -12.73
CA ALA A 28 31.99 -18.06 -13.66
C ALA A 28 30.77 -17.71 -12.81
N PHE A 29 30.62 -16.43 -12.48
CA PHE A 29 29.37 -15.89 -12.00
C PHE A 29 28.39 -16.11 -13.15
N THR A 30 27.70 -17.24 -13.14
CA THR A 30 26.45 -17.37 -13.89
C THR A 30 25.59 -16.21 -13.41
N SER A 31 25.38 -15.20 -14.25
CA SER A 31 24.53 -14.06 -13.89
C SER A 31 23.13 -14.59 -13.70
N SER A 32 22.78 -14.94 -12.47
CA SER A 32 21.43 -15.34 -12.12
C SER A 32 20.52 -14.17 -12.46
N ARG A 33 19.52 -14.41 -13.31
CA ARG A 33 18.47 -13.45 -13.60
C ARG A 33 17.87 -12.96 -12.27
N ALA A 34 17.70 -11.64 -12.13
CA ALA A 34 17.14 -11.04 -10.94
C ALA A 34 15.72 -11.55 -10.69
N ARG A 35 15.38 -11.79 -9.42
CA ARG A 35 14.07 -12.28 -8.98
C ARG A 35 13.69 -11.60 -7.69
N ASP A 36 12.38 -11.39 -7.50
CA ASP A 36 11.87 -10.99 -6.20
C ASP A 36 12.16 -12.12 -5.19
N PRO A 37 12.89 -11.87 -4.08
CA PRO A 37 13.12 -12.89 -3.07
C PRO A 37 11.87 -13.21 -2.24
N GLY A 38 10.76 -12.51 -2.48
CA GLY A 38 9.50 -12.67 -1.77
C GLY A 38 9.47 -11.92 -0.43
N PRO A 39 8.35 -12.02 0.31
CA PRO A 39 8.20 -11.37 1.60
C PRO A 39 9.31 -11.74 2.57
N ARG A 40 9.92 -10.73 3.18
CA ARG A 40 10.99 -10.86 4.16
C ARG A 40 10.50 -11.58 5.41
N GLY A 41 11.16 -12.68 5.79
CA GLY A 41 10.97 -13.34 7.08
C GLY A 41 11.56 -12.56 8.27
N GLY A 42 11.40 -13.10 9.48
CA GLY A 42 11.91 -12.48 10.71
C GLY A 42 10.84 -11.69 11.48
N PRO A 43 11.23 -10.88 12.48
CA PRO A 43 10.28 -10.10 13.27
C PRO A 43 9.43 -9.18 12.40
N LEU A 44 8.15 -9.03 12.76
CA LEU A 44 7.21 -8.19 12.00
C LEU A 44 7.69 -6.74 11.90
N GLY A 45 8.30 -6.22 12.97
CA GLY A 45 8.80 -4.84 13.02
C GLY A 45 7.70 -3.79 12.78
N ALA A 46 6.42 -4.16 12.94
CA ALA A 46 5.23 -3.37 12.64
C ALA A 46 4.11 -3.68 13.65
N GLY A 47 3.02 -2.92 13.64
CA GLY A 47 1.85 -3.15 14.51
C GLY A 47 1.96 -2.57 15.93
N GLY A 48 3.10 -1.96 16.27
CA GLY A 48 3.34 -1.33 17.58
C GLY A 48 3.08 0.18 17.58
N PRO A 49 2.92 0.78 18.77
CA PRO A 49 2.74 2.22 18.92
C PRO A 49 4.02 3.00 18.58
N LEU A 50 3.86 4.27 18.23
CA LEU A 50 4.96 5.21 18.07
C LEU A 50 5.77 5.33 19.37
N PRO A 51 7.10 5.43 19.29
CA PRO A 51 7.91 5.71 20.46
C PRO A 51 7.63 7.13 20.99
N GLY A 52 7.57 7.28 22.31
CA GLY A 52 7.42 8.57 22.97
C GLY A 52 5.98 9.04 23.19
N LEU A 53 4.99 8.16 23.03
CA LEU A 53 3.62 8.42 23.51
C LEU A 53 3.59 8.52 25.04
N THR A 54 2.76 9.43 25.55
CA THR A 54 2.39 9.49 26.96
C THR A 54 1.57 8.26 27.36
N VAL A 55 1.44 8.01 28.66
CA VAL A 55 0.61 6.92 29.20
C VAL A 55 -0.84 7.01 28.70
N LYS A 56 -1.39 8.22 28.59
CA LYS A 56 -2.76 8.44 28.10
C LYS A 56 -2.87 8.21 26.60
N GLU A 57 -1.95 8.73 25.80
CA GLU A 57 -1.94 8.47 24.36
C GLU A 57 -1.80 6.98 24.04
N LEU A 58 -0.98 6.25 24.81
CA LEU A 58 -0.85 4.80 24.69
C LEU A 58 -2.15 4.07 25.05
N ALA A 59 -2.88 4.52 26.08
CA ALA A 59 -4.18 3.94 26.43
C ALA A 59 -5.21 4.10 25.29
N PHE A 60 -5.27 5.28 24.67
CA PHE A 60 -6.12 5.50 23.49
C PHE A 60 -5.65 4.71 22.26
N PHE A 61 -4.34 4.54 22.06
CA PHE A 61 -3.83 3.67 20.99
C PHE A 61 -4.29 2.23 21.17
N ASN A 62 -4.19 1.68 22.39
CA ASN A 62 -4.59 0.31 22.68
C ASN A 62 -6.11 0.13 22.49
N ALA A 63 -6.93 1.01 23.06
CA ALA A 63 -8.38 0.93 22.88
C ALA A 63 -8.79 1.07 21.41
N GLY A 64 -8.18 2.00 20.66
CA GLY A 64 -8.47 2.10 19.24
C GLY A 64 -7.94 0.94 18.41
N LYS A 65 -6.92 0.23 18.89
CA LYS A 65 -6.49 -1.03 18.28
C LYS A 65 -7.49 -2.14 18.58
N ASP A 66 -7.97 -2.24 19.81
CA ASP A 66 -8.96 -3.23 20.23
C ASP A 66 -10.24 -3.07 19.40
N ASP A 67 -10.81 -1.86 19.33
CA ASP A 67 -11.96 -1.56 18.46
C ASP A 67 -11.64 -1.85 16.98
N PHE A 68 -10.43 -1.53 16.49
CA PHE A 68 -10.05 -1.78 15.09
C PHE A 68 -9.95 -3.28 14.75
N GLU A 69 -9.64 -4.11 15.75
CA GLU A 69 -9.57 -5.58 15.63
C GLU A 69 -10.92 -6.26 15.86
N GLU A 70 -11.90 -5.52 16.39
CA GLU A 70 -13.24 -6.03 16.67
C GLU A 70 -13.99 -6.38 15.37
N ALA A 71 -14.77 -7.45 15.45
CA ALA A 71 -15.69 -7.87 14.41
C ALA A 71 -17.10 -7.47 14.85
N GLU A 72 -17.71 -6.57 14.09
CA GLU A 72 -19.00 -5.97 14.36
C GLU A 72 -20.13 -6.93 13.97
N ALA A 73 -21.13 -7.07 14.83
CA ALA A 73 -22.36 -7.76 14.50
C ALA A 73 -23.48 -6.77 14.14
N VAL A 74 -24.60 -7.31 13.66
CA VAL A 74 -25.77 -6.49 13.31
C VAL A 74 -26.28 -5.65 14.49
N PRO A 75 -26.33 -6.14 15.75
CA PRO A 75 -26.69 -5.32 16.91
C PRO A 75 -25.72 -4.18 17.21
N ASP A 76 -24.46 -4.31 16.80
CA ASP A 76 -23.40 -3.31 17.04
C ASP A 76 -23.41 -2.22 15.96
N GLY A 77 -24.16 -2.43 14.89
CA GLY A 77 -24.38 -1.45 13.82
C GLY A 77 -23.90 -1.90 12.45
N LEU A 78 -23.37 -3.12 12.29
CA LEU A 78 -22.96 -3.66 10.99
C LEU A 78 -24.07 -3.48 9.95
N GLY A 79 -23.77 -2.70 8.92
CA GLY A 79 -24.80 -2.22 8.00
C GLY A 79 -25.38 -3.34 7.11
N PRO A 80 -26.48 -3.06 6.39
CA PRO A 80 -27.14 -4.05 5.54
C PRO A 80 -26.26 -4.63 4.44
N THR A 81 -25.25 -3.87 4.01
CA THR A 81 -24.25 -4.26 3.00
C THR A 81 -22.85 -3.92 3.48
N MET A 82 -21.88 -4.79 3.19
CA MET A 82 -20.50 -4.67 3.66
C MET A 82 -19.51 -5.50 2.81
N ASN A 83 -18.22 -5.21 2.96
CA ASN A 83 -17.10 -5.96 2.40
C ASN A 83 -16.45 -6.91 3.43
N LEU A 84 -16.53 -6.57 4.72
CA LEU A 84 -16.16 -7.39 5.87
C LEU A 84 -16.80 -6.82 7.15
N ASP A 85 -16.71 -7.53 8.27
CA ASP A 85 -17.23 -7.15 9.59
C ASP A 85 -16.20 -6.50 10.53
N GLY A 86 -14.95 -6.33 10.12
CA GLY A 86 -13.94 -5.68 10.97
C GLY A 86 -12.75 -5.14 10.19
N CYS A 87 -12.20 -4.02 10.66
CA CYS A 87 -11.05 -3.39 10.00
C CYS A 87 -9.82 -4.31 10.03
N GLY A 88 -9.58 -4.99 11.16
CA GLY A 88 -8.46 -5.91 11.36
C GLY A 88 -8.44 -7.08 10.37
N GLY A 89 -9.60 -7.56 9.89
CA GLY A 89 -9.64 -8.62 8.89
C GLY A 89 -9.04 -8.19 7.55
N CYS A 90 -9.28 -6.95 7.13
CA CYS A 90 -8.74 -6.38 5.90
C CYS A 90 -7.29 -5.86 6.06
N HIS A 91 -6.93 -5.39 7.25
CA HIS A 91 -5.67 -4.69 7.55
C HIS A 91 -4.76 -5.48 8.50
N SER A 92 -4.50 -6.76 8.21
CA SER A 92 -3.82 -7.68 9.15
C SER A 92 -2.37 -8.04 8.79
N GLN A 93 -1.90 -7.77 7.57
CA GLN A 93 -0.56 -8.20 7.13
C GLN A 93 0.44 -7.05 7.03
N PRO A 94 1.63 -7.18 7.64
CA PRO A 94 2.12 -8.27 8.49
C PRO A 94 1.61 -8.24 9.95
N ALA A 95 0.98 -7.14 10.35
CA ALA A 95 0.33 -6.95 11.64
C ALA A 95 -0.91 -6.05 11.44
N THR A 96 -1.72 -5.88 12.49
CA THR A 96 -2.85 -4.95 12.51
C THR A 96 -2.43 -3.54 12.08
N GLY A 97 -3.21 -2.97 11.16
CA GLY A 97 -2.91 -1.74 10.43
C GLY A 97 -2.13 -1.97 9.12
N GLY A 98 -1.96 -3.23 8.73
CA GLY A 98 -1.35 -3.65 7.48
C GLY A 98 -2.28 -3.61 6.28
N THR A 99 -2.06 -4.54 5.35
CA THR A 99 -2.88 -4.76 4.15
C THR A 99 -3.39 -6.20 4.12
N SER A 100 -3.83 -6.67 2.95
CA SER A 100 -4.39 -7.99 2.71
C SER A 100 -3.54 -9.13 3.32
N PRO A 101 -4.13 -9.98 4.18
CA PRO A 101 -3.51 -11.22 4.65
C PRO A 101 -3.35 -12.26 3.54
N ALA A 102 -2.52 -13.28 3.81
CA ALA A 102 -2.30 -14.41 2.91
C ALA A 102 -3.57 -15.26 2.72
N VAL A 103 -4.42 -15.33 3.75
CA VAL A 103 -5.71 -16.00 3.70
C VAL A 103 -6.80 -14.94 3.68
N ASN A 104 -7.56 -14.86 2.60
CA ASN A 104 -8.61 -13.87 2.44
C ASN A 104 -9.85 -14.19 3.31
N PRO A 105 -10.13 -13.42 4.39
CA PRO A 105 -11.31 -13.62 5.23
C PRO A 105 -12.66 -13.42 4.52
N GLN A 106 -12.71 -12.67 3.41
CA GLN A 106 -13.96 -12.42 2.66
C GLN A 106 -14.60 -13.73 2.16
N VAL A 107 -13.80 -14.78 1.89
CA VAL A 107 -14.33 -16.08 1.46
C VAL A 107 -15.15 -16.74 2.57
N ALA A 108 -14.63 -16.77 3.80
CA ALA A 108 -15.33 -17.35 4.94
C ALA A 108 -16.51 -16.47 5.36
N PHE A 109 -16.31 -15.15 5.35
CA PHE A 109 -17.32 -14.17 5.75
C PHE A 109 -18.59 -14.23 4.89
N ALA A 110 -18.50 -14.57 3.60
CA ALA A 110 -19.65 -14.68 2.70
C ALA A 110 -20.78 -15.58 3.24
N LYS A 111 -20.45 -16.59 4.05
CA LYS A 111 -21.40 -17.55 4.66
C LYS A 111 -21.50 -17.42 6.18
N ALA A 112 -20.85 -16.42 6.78
CA ALA A 112 -20.86 -16.23 8.23
C ALA A 112 -22.29 -16.09 8.75
N LEU A 113 -22.56 -16.68 9.92
CA LEU A 113 -23.85 -16.62 10.62
C LEU A 113 -25.05 -17.08 9.77
N GLY A 114 -24.82 -17.92 8.74
CA GLY A 114 -25.89 -18.43 7.87
C GLY A 114 -26.24 -17.51 6.70
N ALA A 115 -25.44 -16.46 6.44
CA ALA A 115 -25.64 -15.56 5.33
C ALA A 115 -25.79 -16.29 3.99
N ARG A 116 -26.64 -15.74 3.11
CA ARG A 116 -26.97 -16.35 1.82
C ARG A 116 -26.10 -15.85 0.65
N ASN A 117 -25.05 -15.09 0.91
CA ASN A 117 -24.21 -14.51 -0.14
C ASN A 117 -23.47 -15.59 -0.93
N THR A 118 -23.15 -15.32 -2.18
CA THR A 118 -22.22 -16.11 -2.99
C THR A 118 -20.85 -15.43 -2.97
N VAL A 119 -19.76 -16.21 -2.93
CA VAL A 119 -18.41 -15.63 -3.07
C VAL A 119 -18.23 -15.19 -4.53
N PRO A 120 -17.99 -13.89 -4.83
CA PRO A 120 -17.75 -13.44 -6.20
C PRO A 120 -16.52 -14.12 -6.80
N SER A 121 -16.52 -14.37 -8.11
CA SER A 121 -15.47 -15.16 -8.80
C SER A 121 -14.05 -14.58 -8.72
N PHE A 122 -13.93 -13.29 -8.40
CA PHE A 122 -12.66 -12.58 -8.23
C PHE A 122 -12.13 -12.61 -6.80
N ILE A 123 -12.87 -13.15 -5.84
CA ILE A 123 -12.44 -13.36 -4.46
C ILE A 123 -11.94 -14.80 -4.33
N LYS A 124 -10.70 -14.96 -3.86
CA LYS A 124 -10.04 -16.26 -3.70
C LYS A 124 -9.43 -16.37 -2.31
N VAL A 125 -9.36 -17.58 -1.77
CA VAL A 125 -8.81 -17.86 -0.43
C VAL A 125 -7.34 -17.42 -0.33
N ASP A 126 -6.58 -17.62 -1.40
CA ASP A 126 -5.17 -17.27 -1.55
C ASP A 126 -4.95 -15.93 -2.30
N GLY A 127 -6.02 -15.18 -2.56
CA GLY A 127 -5.96 -13.88 -3.21
C GLY A 127 -5.95 -12.72 -2.21
N PRO A 128 -5.73 -11.48 -2.66
CA PRO A 128 -5.85 -10.32 -1.79
C PRO A 128 -7.31 -10.10 -1.37
N ILE A 129 -7.51 -9.41 -0.24
CA ILE A 129 -8.74 -8.67 0.02
C ILE A 129 -9.01 -7.75 -1.16
N ARG A 130 -10.26 -7.71 -1.63
CA ARG A 130 -10.68 -6.78 -2.69
C ARG A 130 -11.91 -6.02 -2.28
N GLU A 131 -11.83 -4.71 -2.44
CA GLU A 131 -12.94 -3.79 -2.59
C GLU A 131 -13.30 -3.73 -4.08
N ALA A 132 -14.57 -3.91 -4.43
CA ALA A 132 -15.04 -3.86 -5.81
C ALA A 132 -15.73 -2.53 -6.11
N ARG A 133 -15.47 -1.98 -7.29
CA ARG A 133 -16.13 -0.78 -7.81
C ARG A 133 -16.72 -1.06 -9.18
N PHE A 134 -17.91 -0.52 -9.44
CA PHE A 134 -18.42 -0.48 -10.79
C PHE A 134 -17.91 0.77 -11.51
N VAL A 135 -17.58 0.64 -12.79
CA VAL A 135 -17.05 1.76 -13.58
C VAL A 135 -18.20 2.64 -14.08
N ARG A 136 -19.30 2.02 -14.50
CA ARG A 136 -20.48 2.68 -15.06
C ARG A 136 -21.78 2.19 -14.44
N ASN A 137 -22.73 3.11 -14.33
CA ASN A 137 -24.14 2.83 -14.09
C ASN A 137 -24.79 2.20 -15.34
N PRO A 138 -25.99 1.60 -15.21
CA PRO A 138 -26.74 1.06 -16.35
C PRO A 138 -27.06 2.09 -17.45
N ASP A 139 -27.16 3.37 -17.11
CA ASP A 139 -27.40 4.47 -18.05
C ASP A 139 -26.11 4.96 -18.76
N GLY A 140 -24.96 4.35 -18.45
CA GLY A 140 -23.64 4.67 -19.01
C GLY A 140 -22.90 5.81 -18.30
N SER A 141 -23.53 6.50 -17.34
CA SER A 141 -22.86 7.51 -16.51
C SER A 141 -21.76 6.87 -15.64
N PRO A 142 -20.71 7.62 -15.26
CA PRO A 142 -19.70 7.12 -14.32
C PRO A 142 -20.33 6.74 -12.98
N ASP A 143 -19.97 5.57 -12.45
CA ASP A 143 -20.33 5.12 -11.10
C ASP A 143 -19.16 5.43 -10.15
N GLY A 144 -18.13 4.58 -10.15
CA GLY A 144 -16.92 4.75 -9.34
C GLY A 144 -17.09 4.51 -7.84
N GLY A 145 -18.32 4.25 -7.38
CA GLY A 145 -18.64 3.91 -6.00
C GLY A 145 -18.12 2.52 -5.62
N VAL A 146 -17.98 2.30 -4.32
CA VAL A 146 -17.75 0.96 -3.77
C VAL A 146 -19.07 0.22 -3.76
N HIS A 147 -19.04 -1.00 -4.29
CA HIS A 147 -20.15 -1.94 -4.30
C HIS A 147 -19.83 -3.04 -3.31
N ALA A 148 -20.64 -3.09 -2.24
CA ALA A 148 -20.46 -4.03 -1.15
C ALA A 148 -20.54 -5.48 -1.65
N LEU A 149 -19.56 -6.29 -1.24
CA LEU A 149 -19.49 -7.68 -1.66
C LEU A 149 -20.62 -8.52 -1.07
N PHE A 150 -21.09 -8.19 0.12
CA PHE A 150 -22.00 -9.04 0.89
C PHE A 150 -23.17 -8.24 1.49
N THR A 151 -24.20 -8.97 1.89
CA THR A 151 -25.36 -8.45 2.61
C THR A 151 -25.58 -9.24 3.90
N ILE A 152 -26.31 -8.66 4.85
CA ILE A 152 -26.74 -9.37 6.07
C ILE A 152 -27.88 -10.39 5.82
N ALA A 153 -28.37 -10.51 4.59
CA ALA A 153 -29.54 -11.33 4.29
C ALA A 153 -29.33 -12.82 4.63
N GLY A 154 -30.25 -13.35 5.43
CA GLY A 154 -30.24 -14.73 5.89
C GLY A 154 -29.34 -15.03 7.10
N ARG A 155 -28.61 -14.04 7.62
CA ARG A 155 -27.86 -14.22 8.87
C ARG A 155 -28.81 -14.43 10.06
N SER A 156 -28.34 -15.18 11.05
CA SER A 156 -29.09 -15.45 12.28
C SER A 156 -29.33 -14.21 13.15
N ASP A 157 -28.47 -13.21 13.05
CA ASP A 157 -28.55 -11.91 13.75
C ASP A 157 -29.31 -10.83 12.93
N ALA A 158 -29.78 -11.16 11.72
CA ALA A 158 -30.59 -10.27 10.88
C ALA A 158 -31.91 -10.93 10.41
N PRO A 159 -32.76 -11.41 11.34
CA PRO A 159 -33.97 -12.13 10.97
C PRO A 159 -34.93 -11.25 10.15
N GLY A 160 -35.41 -11.78 9.03
CA GLY A 160 -36.37 -11.08 8.17
C GLY A 160 -35.75 -10.12 7.14
N CYS A 161 -34.43 -9.88 7.18
CA CYS A 161 -33.78 -9.10 6.14
C CYS A 161 -33.81 -9.85 4.80
N VAL A 162 -34.37 -9.19 3.79
CA VAL A 162 -34.39 -9.64 2.39
C VAL A 162 -33.72 -8.55 1.56
N LEU A 163 -32.46 -8.80 1.22
CA LEU A 163 -31.65 -7.88 0.42
C LEU A 163 -30.85 -8.71 -0.59
N PRO A 164 -30.97 -8.46 -1.89
CA PRO A 164 -30.14 -9.15 -2.88
C PRO A 164 -28.69 -8.67 -2.78
N GLN A 165 -27.76 -9.61 -2.95
CA GLN A 165 -26.36 -9.30 -3.23
C GLN A 165 -26.24 -8.69 -4.63
N GLU A 166 -25.26 -7.81 -4.83
CA GLU A 166 -24.92 -7.28 -6.15
C GLU A 166 -24.62 -8.39 -7.17
N ASP A 167 -25.07 -8.20 -8.41
CA ASP A 167 -24.84 -9.14 -9.52
C ASP A 167 -23.44 -8.98 -10.11
N PHE A 168 -22.43 -9.33 -9.31
CA PHE A 168 -21.03 -9.29 -9.73
C PHE A 168 -20.75 -10.18 -10.94
N ALA A 169 -21.48 -11.28 -11.13
CA ALA A 169 -21.27 -12.18 -12.26
C ALA A 169 -21.56 -11.45 -13.59
N SER A 170 -22.68 -10.75 -13.66
CA SER A 170 -23.03 -9.94 -14.84
C SER A 170 -22.08 -8.77 -15.02
N GLN A 171 -21.69 -8.08 -13.94
CA GLN A 171 -20.79 -6.93 -14.02
C GLN A 171 -19.37 -7.32 -14.48
N VAL A 172 -18.86 -8.45 -14.00
CA VAL A 172 -17.57 -9.01 -14.47
C VAL A 172 -17.66 -9.40 -15.94
N SER A 173 -18.76 -10.04 -16.38
CA SER A 173 -18.93 -10.42 -17.79
C SER A 173 -18.96 -9.23 -18.75
N ARG A 174 -19.28 -8.03 -18.25
CA ARG A 174 -19.30 -6.76 -18.99
C ARG A 174 -18.00 -5.96 -18.86
N ASN A 175 -16.98 -6.47 -18.18
CA ASN A 175 -15.76 -5.72 -17.82
C ASN A 175 -16.07 -4.40 -17.07
N ASN A 176 -17.09 -4.40 -16.22
CA ASN A 176 -17.53 -3.22 -15.47
C ASN A 176 -17.07 -3.23 -14.00
N VAL A 177 -16.13 -4.10 -13.62
CA VAL A 177 -15.64 -4.22 -12.24
C VAL A 177 -14.14 -3.92 -12.20
N VAL A 178 -13.74 -3.03 -11.30
CA VAL A 178 -12.34 -2.77 -10.95
C VAL A 178 -12.14 -2.97 -9.45
N PHE A 179 -10.89 -3.23 -9.05
CA PHE A 179 -10.58 -3.62 -7.68
C PHE A 179 -9.62 -2.65 -7.02
N ARG A 180 -9.75 -2.55 -5.70
CA ARG A 180 -8.72 -1.98 -4.83
C ARG A 180 -8.45 -2.89 -3.65
N ILE A 181 -7.23 -2.87 -3.15
CA ILE A 181 -6.84 -3.60 -1.95
C ILE A 181 -6.65 -2.63 -0.77
N PRO A 182 -6.81 -3.07 0.49
CA PRO A 182 -6.63 -2.21 1.65
C PRO A 182 -5.25 -1.54 1.67
N THR A 183 -5.19 -0.23 1.89
CA THR A 183 -3.90 0.46 2.05
C THR A 183 -3.35 0.26 3.46
N PRO A 184 -2.06 -0.04 3.66
CA PRO A 184 -1.46 -0.02 5.00
C PRO A 184 -1.62 1.34 5.67
N VAL A 185 -1.91 1.34 6.97
CA VAL A 185 -2.05 2.52 7.83
C VAL A 185 -0.86 2.70 8.79
N PHE A 186 0.20 1.90 8.65
CA PHE A 186 1.43 2.10 9.42
C PHE A 186 2.04 3.48 9.17
N GLY A 187 2.42 4.17 10.26
CA GLY A 187 3.02 5.49 10.20
C GLY A 187 2.10 6.58 9.65
N ALA A 188 0.80 6.31 9.53
CA ALA A 188 -0.14 7.23 8.89
C ALA A 188 -0.29 8.55 9.68
N GLY A 189 -0.07 8.54 11.00
CA GLY A 189 0.06 9.78 11.78
C GLY A 189 1.24 10.66 11.37
N LEU A 190 2.38 10.09 10.93
CA LEU A 190 3.48 10.90 10.39
C LEU A 190 3.04 11.55 9.07
N VAL A 191 2.33 10.83 8.21
CA VAL A 191 1.79 11.33 6.94
C VAL A 191 0.79 12.47 7.17
N GLU A 192 -0.13 12.31 8.14
CA GLU A 192 -1.11 13.34 8.51
C GLU A 192 -0.43 14.64 8.95
N GLN A 193 0.74 14.56 9.60
CA GLN A 193 1.44 15.70 10.18
C GLN A 193 2.50 16.34 9.25
N ILE A 194 2.62 15.88 8.00
CA ILE A 194 3.45 16.57 6.99
C ILE A 194 2.71 17.85 6.53
N PRO A 195 3.31 19.06 6.64
CA PRO A 195 2.64 20.27 6.18
C PRO A 195 2.40 20.26 4.67
N ASP A 196 1.28 20.86 4.23
CA ASP A 196 0.95 21.01 2.82
C ASP A 196 2.07 21.72 2.05
N ALA A 197 2.67 22.75 2.65
CA ALA A 197 3.82 23.46 2.09
C ALA A 197 5.04 22.54 1.87
N THR A 198 5.23 21.51 2.71
CA THR A 198 6.29 20.52 2.53
C THR A 198 6.01 19.62 1.33
N ILE A 199 4.75 19.19 1.15
CA ILE A 199 4.35 18.38 -0.02
C ILE A 199 4.49 19.19 -1.30
N VAL A 200 4.00 20.44 -1.31
CA VAL A 200 4.09 21.34 -2.47
C VAL A 200 5.55 21.68 -2.81
N ALA A 201 6.39 21.94 -1.80
CA ALA A 201 7.81 22.16 -2.01
C ALA A 201 8.51 20.93 -2.59
N ASN A 202 8.17 19.72 -2.12
CA ASN A 202 8.71 18.47 -2.67
C ASN A 202 8.28 18.24 -4.13
N LEU A 203 7.02 18.56 -4.45
CA LEU A 203 6.51 18.50 -5.82
C LEU A 203 7.31 19.44 -6.75
N ALA A 204 7.56 20.67 -6.30
CA ALA A 204 8.33 21.67 -7.04
C ALA A 204 9.86 21.41 -7.08
N ALA A 205 10.38 20.53 -6.21
CA ALA A 205 11.78 20.15 -6.21
C ALA A 205 12.12 19.26 -7.42
N ASP A 206 13.39 19.32 -7.83
CA ASP A 206 13.98 18.49 -8.89
C ASP A 206 13.27 18.53 -10.25
N GLN A 207 12.54 19.62 -10.54
CA GLN A 207 11.80 19.77 -11.80
C GLN A 207 12.69 19.64 -13.04
N SER A 208 13.95 20.10 -12.98
CA SER A 208 14.91 19.92 -14.07
C SER A 208 15.29 18.46 -14.34
N ILE A 209 15.11 17.57 -13.36
CA ILE A 209 15.35 16.12 -13.47
C ILE A 209 14.04 15.39 -13.81
N LYS A 210 12.92 15.79 -13.21
CA LYS A 210 11.59 15.20 -13.44
C LYS A 210 11.09 15.42 -14.88
N GLN A 211 11.24 16.64 -15.41
CA GLN A 211 10.68 17.03 -16.71
C GLN A 211 11.22 16.18 -17.89
N PRO A 212 12.53 15.95 -18.04
CA PRO A 212 13.05 15.07 -19.10
C PRO A 212 12.56 13.61 -19.01
N LEU A 213 12.18 13.14 -17.81
CA LEU A 213 11.64 11.80 -17.59
C LEU A 213 10.11 11.73 -17.80
N GLY A 214 9.46 12.87 -18.00
CA GLY A 214 8.00 12.96 -18.11
C GLY A 214 7.26 12.95 -16.78
N ILE A 215 7.98 12.98 -15.65
CA ILE A 215 7.40 13.02 -14.30
C ILE A 215 6.89 14.43 -14.03
N ARG A 216 5.62 14.54 -13.66
CA ARG A 216 4.94 15.79 -13.34
C ARG A 216 4.43 15.74 -11.92
N GLY A 217 3.60 14.75 -11.63
CA GLY A 217 2.82 14.66 -10.41
C GLY A 217 1.90 15.87 -10.21
N ARG A 218 0.88 15.69 -9.39
CA ARG A 218 0.14 16.83 -8.83
C ARG A 218 -0.52 16.43 -7.54
N ALA A 219 -0.58 17.36 -6.60
CA ALA A 219 -1.47 17.17 -5.46
C ALA A 219 -2.90 16.94 -5.98
N ASN A 220 -3.66 16.06 -5.32
CA ASN A 220 -5.09 15.94 -5.59
C ASN A 220 -5.88 17.19 -5.10
N PHE A 221 -5.18 18.32 -4.90
CA PHE A 221 -5.68 19.66 -4.62
C PHE A 221 -4.60 20.74 -4.88
N GLN A 222 -4.88 21.81 -5.64
CA GLN A 222 -4.12 23.07 -5.55
C GLN A 222 -5.01 24.30 -5.85
N ALA A 223 -4.98 25.30 -4.94
CA ALA A 223 -5.81 26.51 -4.85
C ALA A 223 -5.56 27.58 -5.94
N PRO A 224 -5.98 28.86 -5.79
CA PRO A 224 -7.29 29.48 -5.59
C PRO A 224 -7.71 30.24 -6.88
N SER A 225 -7.49 29.63 -8.05
CA SER A 225 -7.76 30.24 -9.37
C SER A 225 -8.95 29.64 -10.11
N GLY A 226 -9.84 28.94 -9.38
CA GLY A 226 -11.17 28.57 -9.83
C GLY A 226 -11.23 27.63 -11.04
N GLN A 227 -10.96 26.33 -10.85
CA GLN A 227 -11.84 25.19 -11.23
C GLN A 227 -11.52 23.95 -10.37
N THR A 228 -12.56 23.13 -10.15
CA THR A 228 -12.86 22.15 -9.06
C THR A 228 -11.90 20.96 -8.99
N ASN A 229 -11.73 20.14 -7.93
CA ASN A 229 -12.60 19.57 -6.87
C ASN A 229 -11.96 19.79 -5.48
N ASN A 230 -12.80 20.30 -4.58
CA ASN A 230 -12.49 20.79 -3.25
C ASN A 230 -13.03 19.79 -2.20
N ASN A 231 -12.42 19.74 -1.00
CA ASN A 231 -13.29 19.94 0.16
C ASN A 231 -13.63 21.44 0.12
N GLY A 232 -14.89 21.77 -0.09
CA GLY A 232 -15.37 23.12 -0.44
C GLY A 232 -14.93 24.28 0.47
N ASN A 233 -14.27 24.00 1.59
CA ASN A 233 -14.07 24.96 2.67
C ASN A 233 -12.64 25.50 2.83
N ASP A 234 -11.57 24.71 2.66
CA ASP A 234 -10.23 25.14 3.14
C ASP A 234 -9.06 24.91 2.20
N GLY A 235 -9.22 24.10 1.15
CA GLY A 235 -8.20 23.95 0.12
C GLY A 235 -6.87 23.35 0.60
N THR A 236 -6.94 22.29 1.39
CA THR A 236 -5.76 21.55 1.87
C THR A 236 -5.40 20.36 0.97
N VAL A 237 -4.14 19.91 1.02
CA VAL A 237 -3.65 18.72 0.30
C VAL A 237 -4.18 17.43 0.93
N ALA A 238 -5.02 16.71 0.18
CA ALA A 238 -5.46 15.36 0.51
C ALA A 238 -4.35 14.32 0.25
N ARG A 239 -4.32 13.24 1.04
CA ARG A 239 -3.14 12.35 1.14
C ARG A 239 -3.45 10.89 1.52
N PHE A 240 -4.70 10.55 1.82
CA PHE A 240 -5.12 9.19 2.20
C PHE A 240 -6.00 8.55 1.12
N GLY A 241 -5.97 7.21 1.05
CA GLY A 241 -6.57 6.42 -0.02
C GLY A 241 -5.69 6.28 -1.26
N TRP A 242 -6.12 5.47 -2.22
CA TRP A 242 -5.38 5.18 -3.46
C TRP A 242 -5.25 6.37 -4.40
N LYS A 243 -6.21 7.30 -4.35
CA LYS A 243 -6.21 8.52 -5.17
C LYS A 243 -6.01 9.78 -4.34
N ALA A 244 -5.54 9.66 -3.09
CA ALA A 244 -5.39 10.80 -2.19
C ALA A 244 -6.70 11.59 -2.00
N GLN A 245 -7.83 10.91 -1.80
CA GLN A 245 -9.14 11.56 -1.71
C GLN A 245 -9.48 12.09 -0.31
N ASN A 246 -8.85 11.56 0.74
CA ASN A 246 -9.08 11.99 2.13
C ASN A 246 -7.91 12.80 2.69
N LYS A 247 -8.23 13.83 3.48
CA LYS A 247 -7.22 14.75 4.05
C LYS A 247 -6.73 14.37 5.45
N SER A 248 -7.58 13.75 6.26
CA SER A 248 -7.27 13.38 7.64
C SER A 248 -7.62 11.92 7.90
N LEU A 249 -7.02 11.35 8.94
CA LEU A 249 -7.29 9.99 9.40
C LEU A 249 -8.71 9.84 9.94
N LEU A 250 -9.25 10.87 10.57
CA LEU A 250 -10.64 10.84 11.05
C LEU A 250 -11.64 10.73 9.89
N LEU A 251 -11.45 11.53 8.83
CA LEU A 251 -12.29 11.42 7.63
C LEU A 251 -12.08 10.07 6.93
N PHE A 252 -10.84 9.60 6.83
CA PHE A 252 -10.51 8.32 6.21
C PHE A 252 -11.13 7.13 6.96
N ALA A 253 -11.05 7.13 8.30
CA ALA A 253 -11.66 6.10 9.14
C ALA A 253 -13.20 6.15 9.07
N GLY A 254 -13.81 7.33 9.17
CA GLY A 254 -15.27 7.48 9.06
C GLY A 254 -15.82 7.07 7.70
N GLU A 255 -15.12 7.39 6.60
CA GLU A 255 -15.53 6.95 5.26
C GLU A 255 -15.43 5.44 5.15
N ALA A 256 -14.31 4.84 5.58
CA ALA A 256 -14.12 3.40 5.51
C ALA A 256 -15.14 2.63 6.36
N TYR A 257 -15.46 3.12 7.56
CA TYR A 257 -16.42 2.45 8.44
C TYR A 257 -17.83 2.39 7.84
N ASN A 258 -18.25 3.47 7.17
CA ASN A 258 -19.52 3.50 6.46
C ASN A 258 -19.48 2.73 5.13
N VAL A 259 -18.44 2.92 4.32
CA VAL A 259 -18.38 2.39 2.95
C VAL A 259 -18.05 0.89 2.92
N GLU A 260 -17.15 0.44 3.80
CA GLU A 260 -16.66 -0.94 3.82
C GLU A 260 -17.44 -1.84 4.77
N MET A 261 -17.98 -1.30 5.88
CA MET A 261 -18.68 -2.09 6.91
C MET A 261 -20.16 -1.71 7.03
N GLY A 262 -20.60 -0.66 6.35
CA GLY A 262 -21.98 -0.17 6.41
C GLY A 262 -22.32 0.59 7.69
N ILE A 263 -21.35 0.83 8.58
CA ILE A 263 -21.62 1.44 9.90
C ILE A 263 -21.69 2.96 9.78
N THR A 264 -22.85 3.50 10.12
CA THR A 264 -23.04 4.96 10.13
C THR A 264 -22.36 5.61 11.33
N ASN A 265 -21.82 6.81 11.13
CA ASN A 265 -21.09 7.55 12.15
C ASN A 265 -21.39 9.05 12.04
N GLU A 266 -20.93 9.85 12.99
CA GLU A 266 -21.25 11.30 13.01
C GLU A 266 -20.78 12.08 11.76
N ILE A 267 -19.81 11.57 10.99
CA ILE A 267 -19.37 12.17 9.71
C ILE A 267 -20.23 11.65 8.55
N PHE A 268 -20.60 10.38 8.57
CA PHE A 268 -21.38 9.69 7.54
C PHE A 268 -22.63 9.01 8.16
N GLN A 269 -23.68 9.80 8.40
CA GLN A 269 -24.86 9.37 9.17
C GLN A 269 -25.89 8.55 8.38
N THR A 270 -25.65 8.34 7.08
CA THR A 270 -26.62 7.67 6.19
C THR A 270 -26.17 6.25 5.87
N GLU A 271 -27.12 5.33 5.99
CA GLU A 271 -26.94 3.94 5.60
C GLU A 271 -26.59 3.81 4.12
N ARG A 272 -25.74 2.82 3.80
CA ARG A 272 -25.41 2.51 2.39
C ARG A 272 -26.60 1.90 1.66
N ASN A 273 -27.54 1.31 2.39
CA ASN A 273 -28.80 0.79 1.87
C ASN A 273 -29.94 0.99 2.87
N GLU A 274 -31.04 1.60 2.45
CA GLU A 274 -32.16 1.98 3.34
C GLU A 274 -33.31 0.96 3.37
N THR A 275 -33.05 -0.31 3.04
CA THR A 275 -34.07 -1.37 3.10
C THR A 275 -34.53 -1.56 4.54
N LYS A 276 -35.72 -1.06 4.86
CA LYS A 276 -36.31 -1.03 6.22
C LYS A 276 -36.24 -2.36 6.97
N ALA A 277 -36.44 -3.50 6.30
CA ALA A 277 -36.40 -4.82 6.93
C ALA A 277 -34.98 -5.29 7.34
N CYS A 278 -33.96 -4.53 6.97
CA CYS A 278 -32.56 -4.81 7.26
C CYS A 278 -31.94 -3.79 8.23
N HIS A 279 -32.74 -2.90 8.80
CA HIS A 279 -32.29 -1.88 9.76
C HIS A 279 -32.64 -2.31 11.19
N PHE A 280 -31.63 -2.68 11.96
CA PHE A 280 -31.79 -3.25 13.31
C PHE A 280 -31.37 -2.29 14.43
N THR A 281 -30.69 -1.20 14.08
CA THR A 281 -30.05 -0.26 14.99
C THR A 281 -30.38 1.18 14.58
N THR A 282 -30.27 2.12 15.53
CA THR A 282 -30.52 3.56 15.29
C THR A 282 -29.30 4.23 14.72
N VAL A 283 -29.48 5.14 13.75
CA VAL A 283 -28.40 5.88 13.09
C VAL A 283 -28.22 7.31 13.67
N PRO A 284 -26.99 7.86 13.74
CA PRO A 284 -25.73 7.15 13.52
C PRO A 284 -25.50 6.06 14.57
N ASN A 285 -24.98 4.90 14.15
CA ASN A 285 -24.77 3.75 15.04
C ASN A 285 -23.49 3.92 15.87
N ASP A 286 -22.48 4.54 15.30
CA ASP A 286 -21.30 5.03 16.00
C ASP A 286 -21.49 6.50 16.36
N ALA A 287 -21.68 6.78 17.65
CA ALA A 287 -22.00 8.09 18.18
C ALA A 287 -21.27 8.33 19.52
N LEU A 288 -21.05 9.60 19.88
CA LEU A 288 -20.50 9.96 21.19
C LEU A 288 -21.38 9.38 22.31
N ASN A 289 -20.78 8.57 23.18
CA ASN A 289 -21.50 7.99 24.31
C ASN A 289 -21.54 8.97 25.50
N THR A 290 -22.67 9.69 25.64
CA THR A 290 -22.86 10.68 26.71
C THR A 290 -23.02 10.08 28.10
N GLU A 291 -23.27 8.77 28.19
CA GLU A 291 -23.49 8.04 29.44
C GLU A 291 -22.24 7.26 29.89
N ALA A 292 -21.14 7.38 29.14
CA ALA A 292 -19.88 6.70 29.43
C ALA A 292 -19.29 7.12 30.79
N LEU A 293 -18.78 6.12 31.53
CA LEU A 293 -18.15 6.34 32.84
C LEU A 293 -16.73 6.90 32.74
N THR A 294 -16.07 6.72 31.59
CA THR A 294 -14.72 7.21 31.35
C THR A 294 -14.67 8.02 30.06
N PRO A 295 -13.73 8.99 29.94
CA PRO A 295 -13.54 9.71 28.69
C PRO A 295 -13.19 8.80 27.51
N LEU A 296 -12.55 7.64 27.75
CA LEU A 296 -12.16 6.71 26.70
C LEU A 296 -13.37 5.98 26.11
N ASP A 297 -14.30 5.56 26.98
CA ASP A 297 -15.55 4.89 26.59
C ASP A 297 -16.57 5.87 25.99
N ALA A 298 -16.38 7.17 26.22
CA ALA A 298 -17.21 8.22 25.63
C ALA A 298 -16.90 8.42 24.13
N VAL A 299 -15.66 8.12 23.71
CA VAL A 299 -15.19 8.37 22.34
C VAL A 299 -15.73 7.30 21.39
N GLN A 300 -16.19 7.75 20.23
CA GLN A 300 -16.72 6.93 19.14
C GLN A 300 -15.61 6.08 18.50
N ALA A 301 -16.00 5.01 17.82
CA ALA A 301 -15.09 4.10 17.15
C ALA A 301 -14.24 4.83 16.09
N ILE A 302 -14.83 5.74 15.29
CA ILE A 302 -14.07 6.47 14.25
C ILE A 302 -12.92 7.33 14.80
N GLU A 303 -13.09 7.99 15.95
CA GLU A 303 -12.00 8.73 16.60
C GLU A 303 -10.95 7.77 17.16
N LYS A 304 -11.37 6.65 17.75
CA LYS A 304 -10.46 5.63 18.25
C LYS A 304 -9.65 4.99 17.12
N PHE A 305 -10.26 4.65 15.97
CA PHE A 305 -9.57 4.20 14.76
C PHE A 305 -8.56 5.24 14.28
N ALA A 306 -8.96 6.51 14.22
CA ALA A 306 -8.07 7.59 13.81
C ALA A 306 -6.89 7.76 14.79
N VAL A 307 -7.11 7.58 16.09
CA VAL A 307 -6.04 7.60 17.09
C VAL A 307 -5.11 6.40 16.95
N PHE A 308 -5.65 5.19 16.79
CA PHE A 308 -4.85 3.99 16.49
C PHE A 308 -3.96 4.21 15.27
N GLN A 309 -4.52 4.61 14.14
CA GLN A 309 -3.78 4.87 12.89
C GLN A 309 -2.76 6.00 13.06
N ARG A 310 -3.09 7.04 13.84
CA ARG A 310 -2.20 8.19 14.10
C ARG A 310 -1.00 7.80 14.98
N PHE A 311 -1.22 6.87 15.90
CA PHE A 311 -0.20 6.43 16.85
C PHE A 311 0.46 5.12 16.45
N LEU A 312 0.06 4.50 15.34
CA LEU A 312 0.68 3.32 14.78
C LEU A 312 2.03 3.65 14.15
N ALA A 313 3.09 3.00 14.62
CA ALA A 313 4.44 3.23 14.12
C ALA A 313 4.60 2.78 12.66
N ALA A 314 5.50 3.46 11.94
CA ALA A 314 5.97 2.97 10.64
C ALA A 314 6.77 1.67 10.83
N PRO A 315 6.76 0.73 9.87
CA PRO A 315 7.49 -0.52 10.00
C PRO A 315 9.00 -0.28 10.03
N THR A 316 9.71 -1.13 10.76
CA THR A 316 11.18 -1.07 10.88
C THR A 316 11.82 -1.76 9.68
N PRO A 317 12.62 -1.05 8.86
CA PRO A 317 13.34 -1.67 7.76
C PRO A 317 14.45 -2.60 8.28
N SER A 318 14.76 -3.61 7.50
CA SER A 318 15.89 -4.50 7.68
C SER A 318 17.19 -3.84 7.27
N THR A 319 18.26 -4.10 8.01
CA THR A 319 19.61 -3.60 7.68
C THR A 319 20.48 -4.65 6.98
N ASN A 320 20.06 -5.92 6.95
CA ASN A 320 20.88 -7.04 6.46
C ASN A 320 20.13 -8.10 5.65
N ALA A 321 18.80 -8.05 5.57
CA ALA A 321 17.99 -9.05 4.86
C ALA A 321 16.90 -8.42 3.98
N PRO A 322 16.66 -8.94 2.76
CA PRO A 322 17.43 -9.99 2.09
C PRO A 322 18.75 -9.46 1.49
N GLY A 323 19.67 -10.37 1.13
CA GLY A 323 20.85 -10.03 0.31
C GLY A 323 22.05 -9.40 1.02
N GLY A 324 21.96 -9.08 2.31
CA GLY A 324 23.05 -8.45 3.07
C GLY A 324 23.05 -6.92 2.99
N SER A 325 23.71 -6.28 3.97
CA SER A 325 23.79 -4.81 4.09
C SER A 325 24.33 -4.14 2.84
N ASP A 326 25.32 -4.76 2.19
CA ASP A 326 25.97 -4.18 1.02
C ASP A 326 25.04 -4.18 -0.21
N SER A 327 24.23 -5.24 -0.38
CA SER A 327 23.22 -5.32 -1.44
C SER A 327 22.13 -4.28 -1.25
N ILE A 328 21.62 -4.18 -0.02
CA ILE A 328 20.61 -3.17 0.38
C ILE A 328 21.14 -1.75 0.14
N SER A 329 22.38 -1.48 0.55
CA SER A 329 22.99 -0.15 0.38
C SER A 329 23.17 0.22 -1.10
N ARG A 330 23.66 -0.70 -1.94
CA ARG A 330 23.78 -0.48 -3.39
C ARG A 330 22.41 -0.32 -4.05
N GLY A 331 21.43 -1.12 -3.62
CA GLY A 331 20.05 -1.05 -4.10
C GLY A 331 19.40 0.29 -3.81
N LYS A 332 19.57 0.82 -2.60
CA LYS A 332 19.11 2.16 -2.21
C LYS A 332 19.72 3.27 -3.06
N GLY A 333 21.03 3.18 -3.34
CA GLY A 333 21.72 4.10 -4.25
C GLY A 333 21.13 4.02 -5.65
N THR A 334 21.11 2.81 -6.22
CA THR A 334 20.57 2.54 -7.57
C THR A 334 19.11 2.99 -7.72
N PHE A 335 18.27 2.79 -6.70
CA PHE A 335 16.88 3.25 -6.67
C PHE A 335 16.76 4.77 -6.86
N SER A 336 17.67 5.52 -6.24
CA SER A 336 17.73 6.98 -6.41
C SER A 336 18.28 7.34 -7.79
N ASP A 337 19.37 6.69 -8.21
CA ASP A 337 20.09 6.99 -9.45
C ASP A 337 19.24 6.77 -10.71
N ILE A 338 18.37 5.76 -10.72
CA ILE A 338 17.48 5.47 -11.85
C ILE A 338 16.19 6.32 -11.85
N GLY A 339 15.98 7.13 -10.82
CA GLY A 339 14.86 8.07 -10.73
C GLY A 339 13.62 7.58 -9.98
N CYS A 340 13.61 6.37 -9.38
CA CYS A 340 12.45 5.92 -8.59
C CYS A 340 12.13 6.88 -7.43
N ALA A 341 13.17 7.46 -6.82
CA ALA A 341 13.07 8.42 -5.72
C ALA A 341 12.39 9.76 -6.10
N LEU A 342 12.19 10.04 -7.39
CA LEU A 342 11.55 11.28 -7.85
C LEU A 342 10.03 11.30 -7.59
N CYS A 343 9.40 10.12 -7.50
CA CYS A 343 8.03 9.94 -7.01
C CYS A 343 8.04 9.31 -5.62
N HIS A 344 8.83 8.25 -5.43
CA HIS A 344 9.01 7.58 -4.13
C HIS A 344 10.02 8.32 -3.25
N THR A 345 9.74 9.60 -2.96
CA THR A 345 10.61 10.47 -2.17
C THR A 345 10.99 9.82 -0.83
N PRO A 346 12.30 9.58 -0.56
CA PRO A 346 12.73 8.79 0.59
C PRO A 346 12.20 9.29 1.94
N SER A 347 12.14 10.60 2.14
CA SER A 347 11.64 11.16 3.38
C SER A 347 11.05 12.55 3.25
N MET A 348 10.10 12.85 4.13
CA MET A 348 9.58 14.21 4.37
C MET A 348 9.60 14.54 5.86
N LYS A 349 9.50 15.83 6.19
CA LYS A 349 9.46 16.32 7.58
C LYS A 349 8.02 16.59 8.01
N THR A 350 7.68 16.17 9.22
CA THR A 350 6.44 16.60 9.86
C THR A 350 6.60 18.00 10.44
N GLY A 351 5.48 18.68 10.62
CA GLY A 351 5.41 20.05 11.13
C GLY A 351 5.27 20.13 12.63
N ASN A 352 4.74 21.27 13.07
CA ASN A 352 4.32 21.45 14.45
C ASN A 352 3.04 20.64 14.70
N SER A 353 3.02 19.82 15.74
CA SER A 353 1.91 18.94 16.09
C SER A 353 1.62 19.02 17.58
N THR A 354 0.36 18.87 17.99
CA THR A 354 -0.01 18.77 19.42
C THR A 354 0.61 17.53 20.08
N VAL A 355 0.81 16.46 19.31
CA VAL A 355 1.40 15.19 19.74
C VAL A 355 2.92 15.27 19.63
N ALA A 356 3.62 15.19 20.76
CA ALA A 356 5.08 15.30 20.81
C ALA A 356 5.80 14.18 20.01
N ALA A 357 5.22 12.97 19.99
CA ALA A 357 5.73 11.84 19.22
C ALA A 357 5.68 12.08 17.70
N LEU A 358 4.85 13.01 17.22
CA LEU A 358 4.69 13.33 15.79
C LEU A 358 5.29 14.68 15.38
N ARG A 359 5.66 15.53 16.35
CA ARG A 359 6.18 16.88 16.09
C ARG A 359 7.62 16.85 15.55
N TYR A 360 7.87 17.55 14.44
CA TYR A 360 9.19 17.74 13.82
C TYR A 360 9.99 16.44 13.59
N LYS A 361 9.30 15.37 13.19
CA LYS A 361 9.88 14.07 12.88
C LYS A 361 10.25 13.94 11.41
N THR A 362 11.16 13.02 11.11
CA THR A 362 11.41 12.56 9.75
C THR A 362 10.51 11.36 9.47
N ALA A 363 9.68 11.43 8.44
CA ALA A 363 8.92 10.32 7.92
C ALA A 363 9.70 9.69 6.75
N ASN A 364 10.25 8.49 6.91
CA ASN A 364 11.00 7.78 5.86
C ASN A 364 10.07 6.95 4.98
N LEU A 365 9.10 7.62 4.34
CA LEU A 365 7.93 6.99 3.72
C LEU A 365 8.13 6.48 2.30
N TYR A 366 9.14 6.96 1.56
CA TYR A 366 9.31 6.61 0.14
C TYR A 366 8.07 6.90 -0.72
N SER A 367 7.56 8.12 -0.59
CA SER A 367 6.37 8.62 -1.29
C SER A 367 6.36 10.14 -1.20
N ASP A 368 5.97 10.80 -2.30
CA ASP A 368 5.70 12.23 -2.37
C ASP A 368 4.25 12.60 -2.04
N LEU A 369 3.39 11.60 -1.78
CA LEU A 369 1.97 11.72 -1.40
C LEU A 369 1.06 12.38 -2.45
N VAL A 370 1.57 12.66 -3.64
CA VAL A 370 0.80 13.25 -4.75
C VAL A 370 0.34 12.16 -5.72
N VAL A 371 -0.55 12.51 -6.65
CA VAL A 371 -1.02 11.59 -7.70
C VAL A 371 -0.18 11.75 -8.96
N HIS A 372 0.04 10.63 -9.65
CA HIS A 372 0.75 10.54 -10.93
C HIS A 372 -0.09 9.80 -11.96
N ASP A 373 -0.01 10.21 -13.23
CA ASP A 373 -0.61 9.45 -14.34
C ASP A 373 0.20 8.17 -14.59
N MET A 374 -0.38 7.04 -14.22
CA MET A 374 0.24 5.72 -14.32
C MET A 374 -0.02 5.03 -15.66
N GLY A 375 -0.57 5.76 -16.63
CA GLY A 375 -0.88 5.27 -17.97
C GLY A 375 -2.05 4.29 -18.02
N PRO A 376 -2.41 3.81 -19.23
CA PRO A 376 -3.55 2.93 -19.44
C PRO A 376 -3.41 1.54 -18.79
N GLY A 377 -2.20 1.07 -18.51
CA GLY A 377 -1.97 -0.27 -17.94
C GLY A 377 -2.39 -0.41 -16.48
N LEU A 378 -2.40 0.71 -15.74
CA LEU A 378 -2.86 0.79 -14.35
C LEU A 378 -4.16 1.58 -14.19
N ALA A 379 -4.83 1.95 -15.28
CA ALA A 379 -6.08 2.68 -15.21
C ALA A 379 -7.20 1.83 -14.59
N ASP A 380 -7.92 2.38 -13.60
CA ASP A 380 -9.15 1.79 -13.04
C ASP A 380 -10.43 2.43 -13.60
N GLY A 381 -10.30 3.51 -14.39
CA GLY A 381 -11.44 4.21 -14.98
C GLY A 381 -12.31 4.96 -13.96
N VAL A 382 -11.90 5.00 -12.68
CA VAL A 382 -12.65 5.61 -11.59
C VAL A 382 -12.00 6.93 -11.20
N SER A 383 -12.77 8.01 -11.26
CA SER A 383 -12.32 9.32 -10.77
C SER A 383 -12.68 9.49 -9.29
N GLN A 384 -11.78 10.09 -8.51
CA GLN A 384 -12.06 10.50 -7.13
C GLN A 384 -11.31 11.80 -6.81
N GLY A 385 -12.02 12.80 -6.30
CA GLY A 385 -11.41 14.12 -6.21
C GLY A 385 -11.22 14.69 -7.62
N GLN A 386 -10.02 15.18 -7.91
CA GLN A 386 -9.58 15.49 -9.26
C GLN A 386 -8.81 14.37 -9.92
N ALA A 387 -8.37 13.36 -9.18
CA ALA A 387 -7.63 12.24 -9.75
C ALA A 387 -8.53 11.49 -10.73
N THR A 388 -8.09 11.40 -11.98
CA THR A 388 -8.73 10.65 -13.05
C THR A 388 -8.58 9.15 -12.83
N GLY A 389 -9.24 8.34 -13.67
CA GLY A 389 -9.09 6.88 -13.68
C GLY A 389 -7.67 6.36 -13.91
N ARG A 390 -6.72 7.19 -14.35
CA ARG A 390 -5.32 6.83 -14.58
C ARG A 390 -4.38 7.29 -13.49
N GLU A 391 -4.86 8.15 -12.60
CA GLU A 391 -4.02 8.77 -11.59
C GLU A 391 -4.11 8.03 -10.27
N PHE A 392 -2.96 7.76 -9.66
CA PHE A 392 -2.85 7.11 -8.37
C PHE A 392 -1.83 7.83 -7.51
N ARG A 393 -2.09 7.88 -6.21
CA ARG A 393 -1.16 8.40 -5.23
C ARG A 393 0.05 7.48 -5.16
N THR A 394 1.25 8.07 -5.11
CA THR A 394 2.46 7.31 -4.80
C THR A 394 2.31 6.65 -3.42
N ALA A 395 2.20 5.31 -3.38
CA ALA A 395 2.06 4.58 -2.13
C ALA A 395 3.39 4.64 -1.33
N PRO A 396 3.36 4.87 0.00
CA PRO A 396 4.54 4.72 0.85
C PRO A 396 5.13 3.30 0.73
N LEU A 397 6.44 3.20 0.54
CA LEU A 397 7.14 1.92 0.42
C LEU A 397 7.68 1.40 1.75
N TRP A 398 7.55 2.14 2.86
CA TRP A 398 7.87 1.56 4.18
C TRP A 398 7.01 0.32 4.45
N GLY A 399 7.60 -0.74 5.02
CA GLY A 399 6.91 -2.02 5.22
C GLY A 399 6.62 -2.83 3.96
N LEU A 400 7.08 -2.40 2.78
CA LEU A 400 6.97 -3.17 1.54
C LEU A 400 7.62 -4.56 1.68
N GLY A 401 8.63 -4.69 2.54
CA GLY A 401 9.36 -5.93 2.76
C GLY A 401 8.49 -7.12 3.13
N GLN A 402 7.40 -6.93 3.84
CA GLN A 402 6.50 -8.02 4.27
C GLN A 402 5.11 -7.99 3.61
N ARG A 403 4.93 -7.08 2.65
CA ARG A 403 3.69 -6.99 1.86
C ARG A 403 3.62 -8.15 0.86
N LEU A 404 2.42 -8.70 0.70
CA LEU A 404 2.16 -9.86 -0.16
C LEU A 404 1.72 -9.43 -1.56
N PHE A 405 0.75 -8.53 -1.66
CA PHE A 405 0.15 -8.14 -2.94
C PHE A 405 0.46 -6.69 -3.29
N PHE A 406 0.73 -6.43 -4.56
CA PHE A 406 1.18 -5.13 -5.08
C PHE A 406 0.19 -4.51 -6.06
N LEU A 407 0.44 -3.23 -6.37
CA LEU A 407 -0.43 -2.34 -7.12
C LEU A 407 -1.75 -2.06 -6.37
N HIS A 408 -2.59 -1.20 -6.95
CA HIS A 408 -3.84 -0.80 -6.30
C HIS A 408 -4.84 -1.95 -6.21
N ASP A 409 -4.81 -2.89 -7.15
CA ASP A 409 -5.78 -3.97 -7.31
C ASP A 409 -5.26 -5.35 -6.88
N GLY A 410 -4.02 -5.43 -6.40
CA GLY A 410 -3.43 -6.66 -5.88
C GLY A 410 -3.24 -7.74 -6.96
N ARG A 411 -3.08 -7.37 -8.24
CA ARG A 411 -3.00 -8.34 -9.34
C ARG A 411 -1.71 -9.18 -9.35
N THR A 412 -0.67 -8.77 -8.63
CA THR A 412 0.63 -9.46 -8.57
C THR A 412 1.18 -9.46 -7.15
N ASP A 413 2.00 -10.48 -6.85
CA ASP A 413 2.78 -10.65 -5.62
C ASP A 413 4.30 -10.58 -5.87
N ASP A 414 4.72 -10.21 -7.09
CA ASP A 414 6.11 -10.12 -7.53
C ASP A 414 6.50 -8.65 -7.80
N LEU A 415 7.57 -8.20 -7.14
CA LEU A 415 8.07 -6.83 -7.27
C LEU A 415 8.55 -6.50 -8.70
N LEU A 416 9.11 -7.47 -9.43
CA LEU A 416 9.60 -7.23 -10.79
C LEU A 416 8.42 -7.02 -11.75
N GLU A 417 7.34 -7.80 -11.59
CA GLU A 417 6.09 -7.56 -12.31
C GLU A 417 5.48 -6.21 -11.92
N ALA A 418 5.41 -5.90 -10.62
CA ALA A 418 4.89 -4.62 -10.14
C ALA A 418 5.68 -3.43 -10.72
N ILE A 419 7.01 -3.46 -10.71
CA ILE A 419 7.87 -2.41 -11.30
C ILE A 419 7.56 -2.25 -12.78
N ASN A 420 7.50 -3.35 -13.54
CA ASN A 420 7.22 -3.28 -14.98
C ASN A 420 5.80 -2.78 -15.29
N ALA A 421 4.82 -3.09 -14.44
CA ALA A 421 3.45 -2.63 -14.60
C ALA A 421 3.29 -1.10 -14.49
N HIS A 422 4.27 -0.39 -13.92
CA HIS A 422 4.27 1.08 -13.92
C HIS A 422 4.45 1.65 -15.33
N ALA A 423 5.03 0.90 -16.27
CA ALA A 423 5.21 1.35 -17.64
C ALA A 423 4.03 0.94 -18.55
N SER A 424 3.39 1.93 -19.16
CA SER A 424 2.33 1.71 -20.15
C SER A 424 2.10 2.95 -21.02
N GLY A 425 1.32 2.78 -22.10
CA GLY A 425 1.02 3.86 -23.05
C GLY A 425 2.23 4.32 -23.88
N SER A 426 2.06 5.40 -24.63
CA SER A 426 3.13 6.01 -25.43
C SER A 426 2.96 7.53 -25.55
N SER A 427 4.09 8.23 -25.70
CA SER A 427 4.08 9.68 -25.93
C SER A 427 3.37 10.04 -27.24
N GLN A 428 3.46 9.18 -28.25
CA GLN A 428 2.79 9.35 -29.54
C GLN A 428 1.26 9.38 -29.41
N ARG A 429 0.69 8.60 -28.50
CA ARG A 429 -0.76 8.59 -28.21
C ARG A 429 -1.17 9.59 -27.14
N GLY A 430 -0.22 10.28 -26.51
CA GLY A 430 -0.48 11.17 -25.38
C GLY A 430 -0.97 10.44 -24.12
N ASP A 431 -0.74 9.13 -24.02
CA ASP A 431 -1.20 8.28 -22.91
C ASP A 431 -0.06 7.60 -22.14
N ALA A 432 1.17 8.09 -22.28
CA ALA A 432 2.32 7.55 -21.55
C ALA A 432 2.17 7.69 -20.04
N SER A 433 2.49 6.62 -19.32
CA SER A 433 2.76 6.67 -17.88
C SER A 433 3.96 7.57 -17.58
N GLU A 434 3.88 8.33 -16.49
CA GLU A 434 4.99 9.15 -15.97
C GLU A 434 6.21 8.30 -15.58
N ALA A 435 6.04 7.00 -15.34
CA ALA A 435 7.11 6.09 -14.93
C ALA A 435 7.87 5.44 -16.10
N ASN A 436 7.46 5.67 -17.36
CA ASN A 436 7.99 4.93 -18.52
C ASN A 436 9.53 4.99 -18.64
N GLU A 437 10.14 6.18 -18.55
CA GLU A 437 11.59 6.31 -18.70
C GLU A 437 12.37 5.75 -17.49
N VAL A 438 11.79 5.84 -16.28
CA VAL A 438 12.38 5.23 -15.07
C VAL A 438 12.37 3.70 -15.18
N VAL A 439 11.25 3.09 -15.57
CA VAL A 439 11.15 1.64 -15.77
C VAL A 439 12.05 1.16 -16.90
N LYS A 440 12.17 1.92 -17.98
CA LYS A 440 13.14 1.63 -19.06
C LYS A 440 14.59 1.66 -18.56
N THR A 441 14.93 2.62 -17.70
CA THR A 441 16.26 2.69 -17.08
C THR A 441 16.50 1.50 -16.16
N PHE A 442 15.53 1.13 -15.33
CA PHE A 442 15.57 -0.09 -14.51
C PHE A 442 15.80 -1.35 -15.36
N ASN A 443 15.10 -1.49 -16.49
CA ASN A 443 15.22 -2.65 -17.36
C ASN A 443 16.59 -2.78 -18.03
N ASN A 444 17.30 -1.66 -18.22
CA ASN A 444 18.66 -1.61 -18.75
C ASN A 444 19.76 -1.86 -17.69
N LEU A 445 19.42 -1.95 -16.40
CA LEU A 445 20.37 -2.33 -15.36
C LEU A 445 20.89 -3.76 -15.57
N SER A 446 22.10 -4.03 -15.08
CA SER A 446 22.57 -5.41 -14.96
C SER A 446 21.69 -6.20 -13.99
N GLU A 447 21.63 -7.53 -14.16
CA GLU A 447 20.84 -8.40 -13.27
C GLU A 447 21.26 -8.27 -11.80
N ARG A 448 22.55 -8.01 -11.54
CA ARG A 448 23.04 -7.74 -10.18
C ARG A 448 22.46 -6.45 -9.60
N GLN A 449 22.43 -5.37 -10.37
CA GLN A 449 21.85 -4.10 -9.94
C GLN A 449 20.34 -4.21 -9.72
N LYS A 450 19.62 -4.92 -10.61
CA LYS A 450 18.20 -5.22 -10.40
C LYS A 450 17.99 -5.99 -9.10
N GLN A 451 18.80 -7.01 -8.84
CA GLN A 451 18.71 -7.78 -7.59
C GLN A 451 19.00 -6.92 -6.36
N ASP A 452 20.00 -6.04 -6.41
CA ASP A 452 20.30 -5.10 -5.32
C ASP A 452 19.08 -4.18 -5.05
N VAL A 453 18.41 -3.65 -6.09
CA VAL A 453 17.17 -2.85 -5.95
C VAL A 453 16.04 -3.68 -5.32
N LEU A 454 15.80 -4.91 -5.81
CA LEU A 454 14.77 -5.79 -5.26
C LEU A 454 15.04 -6.14 -3.78
N ASN A 455 16.30 -6.38 -3.43
CA ASN A 455 16.70 -6.63 -2.04
C ASN A 455 16.49 -5.40 -1.15
N PHE A 456 16.82 -4.21 -1.66
CA PHE A 456 16.51 -2.95 -0.97
C PHE A 456 15.00 -2.79 -0.76
N LEU A 457 14.17 -2.98 -1.79
CA LEU A 457 12.71 -2.89 -1.66
C LEU A 457 12.15 -3.91 -0.65
N ARG A 458 12.67 -5.15 -0.64
CA ARG A 458 12.29 -6.16 0.35
C ARG A 458 12.87 -5.92 1.75
N SER A 459 13.85 -5.03 1.88
CA SER A 459 14.37 -4.59 3.17
C SER A 459 13.48 -3.53 3.83
N LEU A 460 12.61 -2.84 3.08
CA LEU A 460 11.79 -1.74 3.60
C LEU A 460 10.69 -2.16 4.57
#